data_AF-A0A931T8L7-F1
#
_entry.id   AF-A0A931T8L7-F1
#
_cell.length_a   1.000
_cell.length_b   1.000
_cell.length_c   1.000
_cell.angle_alpha   90.00
_cell.angle_beta   90.00
_cell.angle_gamma   90.00
#
_symmetry.space_group_name_H-M   'P 1'
#
loop_
_entity.id
_entity.type
_entity.pdbx_description
1 polymer ?
#
loop_
_entity_poly.entity_id
_entity_poly.type
_entity_poly.pdbx_seq_one_letter_code
_entity_poly.pdbx_strand_id
1 'polypeptide(L)'
;IEAATVLWGAGVQASPIAKYLGAPLDKPGRVVVESDLSVPGAEDVFVAGDLAHVEQNGKLVPGVAPAAMQEGAHAAENILRRMRREATLPFRYRDKGSMATIGRAAAIAELPRLKLTGFPAWLAWLFIHILFLIGFRNRILVLIQWAWAYLTFQRGARLITGEVKYGRQK
;
A
#
# COMPACT_ATOMS: atom_id res chain seq x y z
N ILE A 1 -14.61 28.17 0.44
CA ILE A 1 -13.65 28.38 -0.67
C ILE A 1 -14.40 28.00 -1.94
N GLU A 2 -14.65 28.95 -2.84
CA GLU A 2 -15.19 28.62 -4.17
C GLU A 2 -14.06 28.02 -5.01
N ALA A 3 -14.31 26.89 -5.66
CA ALA A 3 -13.33 26.21 -6.49
C ALA A 3 -14.01 25.57 -7.70
N ALA A 4 -13.39 25.70 -8.88
CA ALA A 4 -13.86 25.04 -10.10
C ALA A 4 -13.57 23.53 -10.12
N THR A 5 -12.60 23.05 -9.32
CA THR A 5 -12.27 21.63 -9.21
C THR A 5 -11.75 21.32 -7.81
N VAL A 6 -12.25 20.24 -7.22
CA VAL A 6 -11.84 19.73 -5.92
C VAL A 6 -11.25 18.33 -6.11
N LEU A 7 -10.01 18.15 -5.65
CA LEU A 7 -9.33 16.86 -5.66
C LEU A 7 -9.23 16.36 -4.22
N TRP A 8 -9.81 15.19 -3.94
CA TRP A 8 -9.80 14.58 -2.62
C TRP A 8 -8.94 13.32 -2.62
N GLY A 9 -7.81 13.37 -1.91
CA GLY A 9 -6.85 12.26 -1.81
C GLY A 9 -6.58 11.80 -0.37
N ALA A 10 -7.42 12.21 0.58
CA ALA A 10 -7.22 11.94 2.00
C ALA A 10 -8.31 11.01 2.57
N GLY A 11 -7.99 10.29 3.64
CA GLY A 11 -8.96 9.49 4.39
C GLY A 11 -9.32 8.17 3.70
N VAL A 12 -9.12 7.08 4.42
CA VAL A 12 -9.60 5.74 4.06
C VAL A 12 -10.48 5.23 5.19
N GLN A 13 -11.59 4.60 4.81
CA GLN A 13 -12.49 3.92 5.74
C GLN A 13 -12.36 2.42 5.52
N ALA A 14 -12.33 1.66 6.61
CA ALA A 14 -12.27 0.21 6.54
C ALA A 14 -13.52 -0.38 5.87
N SER A 15 -13.36 -1.52 5.22
CA SER A 15 -14.44 -2.21 4.53
C SER A 15 -15.55 -2.64 5.51
N PRO A 16 -16.84 -2.47 5.17
CA PRO A 16 -17.95 -2.95 5.99
C PRO A 16 -17.89 -4.45 6.32
N ILE A 17 -17.14 -5.24 5.53
CA ILE A 17 -16.96 -6.68 5.75
C ILE A 17 -16.42 -7.00 7.15
N ALA A 18 -15.62 -6.10 7.74
CA ALA A 18 -15.05 -6.26 9.07
C ALA A 18 -16.13 -6.50 10.15
N LYS A 19 -17.32 -5.90 9.98
CA LYS A 19 -18.44 -6.04 10.93
C LYS A 19 -19.00 -7.46 11.00
N TYR A 20 -18.85 -8.24 9.93
CA TYR A 20 -19.36 -9.60 9.87
C TYR A 20 -18.42 -10.62 10.52
N LEU A 21 -17.18 -10.23 10.85
CA LEU A 21 -16.21 -11.10 11.51
C LEU A 21 -16.48 -11.28 13.01
N GLY A 22 -17.38 -10.48 13.60
CA GLY A 22 -17.70 -10.55 15.03
C GLY A 22 -16.55 -10.13 15.96
N ALA A 23 -15.45 -9.63 15.40
CA ALA A 23 -14.26 -9.24 16.11
C ALA A 23 -14.31 -7.78 16.58
N PRO A 24 -13.51 -7.39 17.60
CA PRO A 24 -13.37 -6.00 17.98
C PRO A 24 -12.88 -5.16 16.81
N LEU A 25 -13.51 -4.01 16.60
CA LEU A 25 -13.14 -3.04 15.57
C LEU A 25 -12.62 -1.76 16.19
N ASP A 26 -11.67 -1.12 15.53
CA ASP A 26 -11.21 0.21 15.91
C ASP A 26 -12.14 1.34 15.38
N LYS A 27 -11.83 2.59 15.71
CA LYS A 27 -12.68 3.74 15.33
C LYS A 27 -12.89 3.86 13.80
N PRO A 28 -11.85 3.71 12.94
CA PRO A 28 -12.03 3.61 11.49
C PRO A 28 -12.74 2.35 10.96
N GLY A 29 -12.96 1.34 11.80
CA GLY A 29 -13.63 0.08 11.45
C GLY A 29 -12.70 -1.06 11.05
N ARG A 30 -11.40 -0.97 11.35
CA ARG A 30 -10.41 -2.02 11.12
C ARG A 30 -10.52 -3.10 12.19
N VAL A 31 -10.19 -4.34 11.82
CA VAL A 31 -10.23 -5.50 12.71
C VAL A 31 -9.04 -5.47 13.64
N VAL A 32 -9.26 -5.45 14.95
CA VAL A 32 -8.21 -5.62 15.95
C VAL A 32 -7.79 -7.09 15.94
N VAL A 33 -6.65 -7.37 15.31
CA VAL A 33 -6.12 -8.73 15.16
C VAL A 33 -5.20 -9.10 16.32
N GLU A 34 -5.00 -10.40 16.50
CA GLU A 34 -3.98 -10.95 17.38
C GLU A 34 -2.56 -10.70 16.84
N SER A 35 -1.57 -10.95 17.69
CA SER A 35 -0.16 -10.73 17.33
C SER A 35 0.31 -11.51 16.10
N ASP A 36 -0.37 -12.59 15.73
CA ASP A 36 -0.07 -13.44 14.58
C ASP A 36 -0.93 -13.13 13.33
N LEU A 37 -1.69 -12.02 13.38
CA LEU A 37 -2.66 -11.53 12.39
C LEU A 37 -3.98 -12.32 12.32
N SER A 38 -4.22 -13.24 13.26
CA SER A 38 -5.50 -13.95 13.34
C SER A 38 -6.60 -13.08 13.95
N VAL A 39 -7.85 -13.43 13.67
CA VAL A 39 -9.02 -12.79 14.27
C VAL A 39 -9.25 -13.36 15.68
N PRO A 40 -9.42 -12.51 16.72
CA PRO A 40 -9.73 -12.99 18.06
C PRO A 40 -10.95 -13.92 18.07
N GLY A 41 -10.79 -15.15 18.58
CA GLY A 41 -11.84 -16.16 18.61
C GLY A 41 -12.07 -16.93 17.30
N ALA A 42 -11.32 -16.64 16.24
CA ALA A 42 -11.37 -17.33 14.96
C ALA A 42 -9.94 -17.56 14.40
N GLU A 43 -9.26 -18.57 14.97
CA GLU A 43 -7.84 -18.85 14.74
C GLU A 43 -7.47 -19.23 13.30
N ASP A 44 -8.45 -19.62 12.47
CA ASP A 44 -8.27 -19.97 11.05
C ASP A 44 -8.54 -18.77 10.11
N VAL A 45 -8.88 -17.60 10.66
CA VAL A 45 -9.17 -16.39 9.90
C VAL A 45 -8.07 -15.37 10.15
N PHE A 46 -7.45 -14.89 9.07
CA PHE A 46 -6.38 -13.89 9.12
C PHE A 46 -6.81 -12.61 8.39
N VAL A 47 -6.41 -11.45 8.92
CA VAL A 47 -6.67 -10.15 8.31
C VAL A 47 -5.35 -9.40 8.12
N ALA A 48 -5.15 -8.85 6.93
CA ALA A 48 -3.94 -8.12 6.54
C ALA A 48 -4.30 -6.87 5.73
N GLY A 49 -3.34 -5.95 5.60
CA GLY A 49 -3.44 -4.69 4.89
C GLY A 49 -4.33 -3.67 5.61
N ASP A 50 -4.99 -2.81 4.83
CA ASP A 50 -5.72 -1.66 5.36
C ASP A 50 -6.92 -2.01 6.25
N LEU A 51 -7.35 -3.28 6.24
CA LEU A 51 -8.42 -3.79 7.10
C LEU A 51 -7.93 -4.23 8.48
N ALA A 52 -6.63 -4.47 8.65
CA ALA A 52 -6.04 -4.91 9.90
C ALA A 52 -5.67 -3.72 10.79
N HIS A 53 -5.95 -3.84 12.08
CA HIS A 53 -5.41 -2.99 13.13
C HIS A 53 -4.30 -3.78 13.83
N VAL A 54 -3.06 -3.42 13.53
CA VAL A 54 -1.86 -4.08 14.05
C VAL A 54 -1.06 -3.07 14.86
N GLU A 55 -0.79 -3.39 16.13
CA GLU A 55 0.09 -2.57 16.98
C GLU A 55 1.44 -3.24 17.20
N GLN A 56 2.50 -2.47 17.08
CA GLN A 56 3.87 -2.86 17.39
C GLN A 56 4.49 -1.82 18.33
N ASN A 57 4.91 -2.25 19.53
CA ASN A 57 5.51 -1.39 20.55
C ASN A 57 4.61 -0.18 20.92
N GLY A 58 3.29 -0.40 21.05
CA GLY A 58 2.31 0.65 21.38
C GLY A 58 2.07 1.66 20.25
N LYS A 59 2.52 1.35 19.02
CA LYS A 59 2.28 2.18 17.84
C LYS A 59 1.61 1.34 16.75
N LEU A 60 0.62 1.95 16.11
CA LEU A 60 -0.04 1.34 14.97
C LEU A 60 0.93 1.20 13.78
N VAL A 61 0.92 0.03 13.14
CA VAL A 61 1.63 -0.21 11.88
C VAL A 61 1.03 0.71 10.79
N PRO A 62 1.85 1.38 9.97
CA PRO A 62 1.35 2.30 8.96
C PRO A 62 0.55 1.56 7.88
N GLY A 63 -0.61 2.11 7.49
CA GLY A 63 -1.43 1.64 6.37
C GLY A 63 -0.80 1.99 5.02
N VAL A 64 0.28 1.30 4.68
CA VAL A 64 1.05 1.50 3.45
C VAL A 64 1.28 0.16 2.76
N ALA A 65 1.42 0.19 1.43
CA ALA A 65 1.60 -1.04 0.64
C ALA A 65 2.76 -1.94 1.13
N PRO A 66 3.94 -1.44 1.54
CA PRO A 66 5.01 -2.28 2.09
C PRO A 66 4.66 -3.00 3.40
N ALA A 67 3.77 -2.43 4.23
CA ALA A 67 3.25 -3.10 5.43
C ALA A 67 2.28 -4.21 5.02
N ALA A 68 1.28 -3.89 4.19
CA ALA A 68 0.31 -4.87 3.69
C ALA A 68 0.97 -6.07 2.99
N MET A 69 2.04 -5.85 2.22
CA MET A 69 2.82 -6.92 1.59
C MET A 69 3.52 -7.83 2.62
N GLN A 70 4.06 -7.24 3.69
CA GLN A 70 4.69 -8.01 4.77
C GLN A 70 3.65 -8.81 5.55
N GLU A 71 2.51 -8.19 5.87
CA GLU A 71 1.40 -8.84 6.56
C GLU A 71 0.84 -10.01 5.75
N GLY A 72 0.62 -9.83 4.44
CA GLY A 72 0.14 -10.90 3.57
C GLY A 72 1.09 -12.10 3.50
N ALA A 73 2.41 -11.85 3.39
CA ALA A 73 3.40 -12.91 3.42
C ALA A 73 3.45 -13.64 4.77
N HIS A 74 3.33 -12.89 5.87
CA HIS A 74 3.32 -13.43 7.22
C HIS A 74 2.07 -14.27 7.51
N ALA A 75 0.89 -13.78 7.11
CA ALA A 75 -0.36 -14.52 7.21
C ALA A 75 -0.27 -15.85 6.44
N ALA A 76 0.29 -15.84 5.22
CA ALA A 76 0.50 -17.07 4.46
C ALA A 76 1.44 -18.06 5.18
N GLU A 77 2.53 -17.59 5.80
CA GLU A 77 3.42 -18.44 6.59
C GLU A 77 2.68 -19.06 7.79
N ASN A 78 1.89 -18.26 8.52
CA ASN A 78 1.12 -18.73 9.67
C ASN A 78 0.02 -19.73 9.28
N ILE A 79 -0.65 -19.52 8.15
CA ILE A 79 -1.60 -20.50 7.58
C ILE A 79 -0.88 -21.83 7.31
N LEU A 80 0.30 -21.80 6.69
CA LEU A 80 1.08 -23.01 6.42
C LEU A 80 1.54 -23.71 7.71
N ARG A 81 1.94 -22.95 8.74
CA ARG A 81 2.28 -23.50 10.08
C ARG A 81 1.09 -24.19 10.72
N ARG A 82 -0.09 -23.55 10.69
CA ARG A 82 -1.36 -24.10 11.17
C ARG A 82 -1.71 -25.42 10.49
N MET A 83 -1.58 -25.49 9.16
CA MET A 83 -1.80 -26.73 8.40
C MET A 83 -0.85 -27.86 8.83
N ARG A 84 0.37 -27.52 9.28
CA ARG A 84 1.34 -28.47 9.83
C ARG A 84 1.21 -28.72 11.34
N ARG A 85 0.20 -28.14 12.00
CA ARG A 85 0.00 -28.17 13.46
C ARG A 85 1.20 -27.59 14.25
N GLU A 86 1.89 -26.63 13.66
CA GLU A 86 2.96 -25.86 14.30
C GLU A 86 2.38 -24.59 14.93
N ALA A 87 3.08 -24.06 15.95
CA ALA A 87 2.74 -22.77 16.54
C ALA A 87 2.92 -21.62 15.52
N THR A 88 2.00 -20.64 15.57
CA THR A 88 2.08 -19.42 14.76
C THR A 88 3.18 -18.48 15.29
N LEU A 89 3.64 -17.59 14.42
CA LEU A 89 4.64 -16.58 14.76
C LEU A 89 4.00 -15.20 14.88
N PRO A 90 4.51 -14.35 15.80
CA PRO A 90 4.07 -12.97 15.89
C PRO A 90 4.58 -12.16 14.71
N PHE A 91 3.72 -11.29 14.17
CA PHE A 91 4.06 -10.36 13.12
C PHE A 91 4.97 -9.24 13.65
N ARG A 92 5.97 -8.86 12.85
CA ARG A 92 6.84 -7.71 13.12
C ARG A 92 7.06 -6.92 11.85
N TYR A 93 6.50 -5.71 11.81
CA TYR A 93 6.71 -4.75 10.74
C TYR A 93 8.16 -4.28 10.72
N ARG A 94 8.79 -4.39 9.55
CA ARG A 94 10.09 -3.82 9.25
C ARG A 94 9.93 -2.63 8.31
N ASP A 95 10.18 -1.44 8.84
CA ASP A 95 10.21 -0.22 8.05
C ASP A 95 11.47 -0.19 7.17
N LYS A 96 11.28 -0.22 5.86
CA LYS A 96 12.36 -0.15 4.86
C LYS A 96 12.70 1.29 4.46
N GLY A 97 11.98 2.28 5.01
CA GLY A 97 12.05 3.66 4.60
C GLY A 97 10.94 4.04 3.63
N SER A 98 10.82 5.35 3.39
CA SER A 98 9.83 5.94 2.50
C SER A 98 10.49 6.79 1.42
N MET A 99 9.83 6.91 0.26
CA MET A 99 10.28 7.78 -0.81
C MET A 99 9.09 8.48 -1.45
N ALA A 100 9.23 9.77 -1.75
CA ALA A 100 8.22 10.56 -2.40
C ALA A 100 8.84 11.48 -3.46
N THR A 101 8.24 11.51 -4.65
CA THR A 101 8.60 12.47 -5.70
C THR A 101 7.83 13.77 -5.49
N ILE A 102 8.52 14.91 -5.47
CA ILE A 102 7.91 16.24 -5.22
C ILE A 102 7.83 17.06 -6.52
N GLY A 103 8.46 16.58 -7.60
CA GLY A 103 8.40 17.22 -8.91
C GLY A 103 9.33 16.56 -9.91
N ARG A 104 9.61 17.26 -11.02
CA ARG A 104 10.61 16.81 -11.99
C ARG A 104 11.99 16.81 -11.34
N ALA A 105 12.72 15.71 -11.50
CA ALA A 105 14.09 15.56 -11.01
C ALA A 105 14.27 15.80 -9.49
N ALA A 106 13.17 15.76 -8.71
CA ALA A 106 13.17 16.06 -7.28
C ALA A 106 12.38 14.99 -6.53
N ALA A 107 13.08 14.27 -5.64
CA ALA A 107 12.46 13.35 -4.70
C ALA A 107 13.09 13.52 -3.32
N ILE A 108 12.42 12.96 -2.32
CA ILE A 108 12.93 12.74 -0.98
C ILE A 108 12.93 11.24 -0.74
N ALA A 109 14.06 10.71 -0.27
CA ALA A 109 14.17 9.35 0.20
C ALA A 109 14.62 9.36 1.66
N GLU A 110 13.79 8.80 2.52
CA GLU A 110 14.05 8.67 3.95
C GLU A 110 14.20 7.19 4.28
N LEU A 111 15.45 6.74 4.36
CA LEU A 111 15.80 5.41 4.85
C LEU A 111 16.17 5.50 6.34
N PRO A 112 16.07 4.40 7.10
CA PRO A 112 16.38 4.40 8.54
C PRO A 112 17.78 4.94 8.90
N ARG A 113 18.74 4.91 7.97
CA ARG A 113 20.13 5.37 8.17
C ARG A 113 20.58 6.48 7.22
N LEU A 114 19.75 6.87 6.24
CA LEU A 114 20.16 7.78 5.19
C LEU A 114 18.98 8.63 4.71
N LYS A 115 19.17 9.94 4.64
CA LYS A 115 18.21 10.86 4.02
C LYS A 115 18.84 11.42 2.75
N LEU A 116 18.20 11.22 1.61
CA LEU A 116 18.60 11.79 0.34
C LEU A 116 17.52 12.76 -0.14
N THR A 117 17.94 13.88 -0.73
CA THR A 117 17.04 14.89 -1.28
C THR A 117 17.49 15.31 -2.68
N GLY A 118 16.57 15.85 -3.47
CA GLY A 118 16.85 16.39 -4.79
C GLY A 118 17.12 15.32 -5.85
N PHE A 119 18.10 15.57 -6.72
CA PHE A 119 18.37 14.73 -7.89
C PHE A 119 18.89 13.32 -7.56
N PRO A 120 19.82 13.11 -6.59
CA PRO A 120 20.26 11.76 -6.23
C PRO A 120 19.11 10.90 -5.66
N ALA A 121 18.22 11.50 -4.87
CA ALA A 121 17.02 10.83 -4.38
C ALA A 121 16.06 10.47 -5.52
N TRP A 122 15.95 11.33 -6.53
CA TRP A 122 15.12 11.07 -7.71
C TRP A 122 15.65 9.90 -8.54
N LEU A 123 16.98 9.80 -8.72
CA LEU A 123 17.62 8.65 -9.37
C LEU A 123 17.40 7.35 -8.58
N ALA A 124 17.57 7.38 -7.26
CA ALA A 124 17.32 6.23 -6.39
C ALA A 124 15.85 5.78 -6.45
N TRP A 125 14.91 6.73 -6.41
CA TRP A 125 13.49 6.46 -6.59
C TRP A 125 13.20 5.80 -7.94
N LEU A 126 13.75 6.35 -9.03
CA LEU A 126 13.57 5.80 -10.39
C LEU A 126 14.07 4.35 -10.44
N PHE A 127 15.27 4.10 -9.92
CA PHE A 127 15.86 2.77 -9.87
C PHE A 127 14.99 1.77 -9.10
N ILE A 128 14.56 2.13 -7.88
CA ILE A 128 13.73 1.26 -7.04
C ILE A 128 12.34 1.04 -7.68
N HIS A 129 11.73 2.09 -8.23
CA HIS A 129 10.43 2.00 -8.90
C HIS A 129 10.46 1.00 -10.07
N ILE A 130 11.55 0.99 -10.83
CA ILE A 130 11.78 0.02 -11.93
C ILE A 130 11.93 -1.41 -11.40
N LEU A 131 12.66 -1.60 -10.29
CA LEU A 131 12.83 -2.93 -9.70
C LEU A 131 11.52 -3.52 -9.19
N PHE A 132 10.66 -2.69 -8.59
CA PHE A 132 9.34 -3.09 -8.07
C PHE A 132 8.23 -3.14 -9.13
N LEU A 133 8.46 -2.68 -10.37
CA LEU A 133 7.55 -2.92 -11.49
C LEU A 133 7.47 -4.43 -11.80
N ILE A 134 6.42 -5.07 -11.30
CA ILE A 134 6.13 -6.49 -11.46
C ILE A 134 5.89 -6.79 -12.95
N GLY A 135 6.69 -7.71 -13.52
CA GLY A 135 6.57 -8.14 -14.92
C GLY A 135 7.89 -8.11 -15.68
N PHE A 136 8.67 -9.21 -15.61
CA PHE A 136 10.01 -9.35 -16.20
C PHE A 136 10.09 -9.06 -17.72
N ARG A 137 8.97 -9.12 -18.46
CA ARG A 137 9.01 -9.12 -19.94
C ARG A 137 8.95 -7.73 -20.59
N ASN A 138 8.49 -6.68 -19.91
CA ASN A 138 8.24 -5.36 -20.53
C ASN A 138 8.95 -4.16 -19.86
N ARG A 139 9.81 -4.37 -18.85
CA ARG A 139 10.46 -3.26 -18.12
C ARG A 139 11.26 -2.31 -19.03
N ILE A 140 12.00 -2.86 -19.99
CA ILE A 140 12.80 -2.06 -20.94
C ILE A 140 11.91 -1.24 -21.86
N LEU A 141 10.80 -1.80 -22.36
CA LEU A 141 9.85 -1.07 -23.21
C LEU A 141 9.13 0.03 -22.44
N VAL A 142 8.72 -0.22 -21.19
CA VAL A 142 8.14 0.80 -20.31
C VAL A 142 9.18 1.89 -20.02
N LEU A 143 10.44 1.52 -19.76
CA LEU A 143 11.53 2.47 -19.58
C LEU A 143 11.79 3.33 -20.81
N ILE A 144 11.84 2.74 -22.00
CA ILE A 144 12.03 3.46 -23.26
C ILE A 144 10.82 4.35 -23.52
N GLN A 145 9.59 3.88 -23.33
CA GLN A 145 8.39 4.71 -23.47
C GLN A 145 8.36 5.86 -22.46
N TRP A 146 8.79 5.63 -21.23
CA TRP A 146 8.81 6.67 -20.19
C TRP A 146 9.94 7.67 -20.45
N ALA A 147 11.13 7.21 -20.84
CA ALA A 147 12.25 8.06 -21.26
C ALA A 147 11.87 8.87 -22.51
N TRP A 148 11.21 8.25 -23.48
CA TRP A 148 10.71 8.91 -24.68
C TRP A 148 9.61 9.92 -24.32
N ALA A 149 8.64 9.59 -23.47
CA ALA A 149 7.61 10.53 -23.01
C ALA A 149 8.18 11.69 -22.18
N TYR A 150 9.22 11.44 -21.39
CA TYR A 150 9.94 12.45 -20.63
C TYR A 150 10.74 13.40 -21.54
N LEU A 151 11.37 12.87 -22.60
CA LEU A 151 12.15 13.63 -23.59
C LEU A 151 11.27 14.36 -24.62
N THR A 152 10.21 13.72 -25.12
CA THR A 152 9.39 14.20 -26.25
C THR A 152 8.17 15.00 -25.85
N PHE A 153 7.92 15.21 -24.55
CA PHE A 153 6.78 15.99 -24.05
C PHE A 153 5.39 15.48 -24.47
N GLN A 154 5.29 14.32 -25.13
CA GLN A 154 4.01 13.72 -25.48
C GLN A 154 3.44 13.03 -24.24
N ARG A 155 2.79 13.82 -23.38
CA ARG A 155 1.71 13.29 -22.55
C ARG A 155 0.62 12.87 -23.52
N GLY A 156 0.57 11.58 -23.85
CA GLY A 156 -0.65 11.00 -24.39
C GLY A 156 -1.75 11.32 -23.39
N ALA A 157 -2.58 12.31 -23.70
CA ALA A 157 -3.73 12.65 -22.89
C ALA A 157 -4.62 11.42 -22.93
N ARG A 158 -4.55 10.60 -21.89
CA ARG A 158 -5.50 9.51 -21.69
C ARG A 158 -6.81 10.17 -21.26
N LEU A 159 -7.50 10.71 -22.24
CA LEU A 159 -8.84 11.25 -22.11
C LEU A 159 -9.75 10.07 -21.76
N ILE A 160 -10.14 9.98 -20.49
CA ILE A 160 -11.20 9.07 -20.06
C ILE A 160 -12.51 9.75 -20.44
N THR A 161 -12.91 9.63 -21.70
CA THR A 161 -14.22 10.08 -22.20
C THR A 161 -15.28 9.01 -21.96
N GLY A 162 -15.43 8.59 -20.71
CA GLY A 162 -16.56 7.76 -20.30
C GLY A 162 -17.65 8.69 -19.77
N GLU A 163 -18.80 8.75 -20.45
CA GLU A 163 -20.01 9.28 -19.82
C GLU A 163 -20.33 8.41 -18.60
N VAL A 164 -20.09 8.94 -17.40
CA VAL A 164 -20.61 8.34 -16.18
C VAL A 164 -22.11 8.60 -16.16
N LYS A 165 -22.89 7.67 -16.73
CA LYS A 165 -24.34 7.65 -16.52
C LYS A 165 -24.60 7.39 -15.04
N TYR A 166 -24.87 8.45 -14.29
CA TYR A 166 -25.49 8.32 -12.98
C TYR A 166 -26.90 7.75 -13.17
N GLY A 167 -27.05 6.45 -12.94
CA GLY A 167 -28.35 5.82 -12.76
C GLY A 167 -29.01 6.42 -11.52
N ARG A 168 -29.88 7.42 -11.71
CA ARG A 168 -30.85 7.84 -10.71
C ARG A 168 -31.82 6.68 -10.52
N GLN A 169 -31.66 5.92 -9.44
CA GLN A 169 -32.77 5.13 -8.90
C GLN A 169 -33.60 6.04 -7.99
N LYS A 170 -34.76 6.44 -8.49
CA LYS A 170 -36.02 6.51 -7.74
C LYS A 170 -37.14 6.15 -8.70
#